data_AF-A0A7J7M0J3-F1
#
_entry.id   AF-A0A7J7M0J3-F1
#
_cell.length_a   1.000
_cell.length_b   1.000
_cell.length_c   1.000
_cell.angle_alpha   90.00
_cell.angle_beta   90.00
_cell.angle_gamma   90.00
#
_symmetry.space_group_name_H-M   'P 1'
#
loop_
_entity.id
_entity.type
_entity.pdbx_description
1 polymer ?
#
loop_
_entity_poly.entity_id
_entity_poly.type
_entity_poly.pdbx_seq_one_letter_code
_entity_poly.pdbx_strand_id
1 'polypeptide(L)'
;MMCLALMRPHINLALQTPQLINMVINLIQGRSARVFHDESCAKGRVFESQGIDHIVPCIGQSYLSRIAVELLFELLHDHSGWNISASKKLSEQSDAVLFLVMLLNTESAEKAEEILLQLCNDDDSNIIHAAAANWYKPLINRLVEG
;
A
#
# COMPACT_ATOMS: atom_id res chain seq x y z
N MET A 1 0.90 -15.32 -10.04
CA MET A 1 0.04 -15.91 -8.99
C MET A 1 0.94 -16.58 -7.95
N MET A 2 1.45 -15.82 -6.97
CA MET A 2 2.29 -16.37 -5.90
C MET A 2 1.37 -16.87 -4.76
N CYS A 3 1.39 -18.18 -4.56
CA CYS A 3 0.56 -18.87 -3.57
C CYS A 3 0.91 -18.45 -2.14
N LEU A 4 -0.13 -18.32 -1.31
CA LEU A 4 -0.11 -18.21 0.17
C LEU A 4 0.86 -19.20 0.88
N ALA A 5 1.31 -20.24 0.19
CA ALA A 5 2.30 -21.20 0.67
C ALA A 5 3.69 -20.60 0.93
N LEU A 6 4.10 -19.55 0.20
CA LEU A 6 5.43 -18.94 0.34
C LEU A 6 5.52 -17.83 1.41
N MET A 7 4.38 -17.32 1.90
CA MET A 7 4.35 -16.29 2.96
C MET A 7 4.40 -16.86 4.39
N ARG A 8 4.28 -18.19 4.56
CA ARG A 8 4.22 -18.85 5.89
C ARG A 8 5.41 -18.56 6.84
N PRO A 9 6.67 -18.45 6.41
CA PRO A 9 7.76 -18.17 7.33
C PRO A 9 7.76 -16.70 7.82
N HIS A 10 7.24 -15.79 7.01
CA HIS A 10 7.24 -14.34 7.29
C HIS A 10 6.05 -13.90 8.15
N ILE A 11 4.91 -14.60 8.04
CA ILE A 11 3.77 -14.42 8.95
C ILE A 11 4.20 -14.68 10.40
N ASN A 12 5.09 -15.64 10.65
CA ASN A 12 5.48 -16.04 12.01
C ASN A 12 6.30 -14.98 12.77
N LEU A 13 7.03 -14.11 12.07
CA LEU A 13 7.72 -12.95 12.67
C LEU A 13 6.80 -11.74 12.87
N ALA A 14 5.79 -11.57 12.02
CA ALA A 14 4.80 -10.50 12.15
C ALA A 14 3.80 -10.71 13.32
N LEU A 15 3.74 -11.92 13.90
CA LEU A 15 2.88 -12.30 15.02
C LEU A 15 3.32 -11.76 16.40
N GLN A 16 4.36 -10.92 16.50
CA GLN A 16 4.80 -10.35 17.78
C GLN A 16 4.11 -9.05 18.19
N THR A 17 3.19 -8.50 17.36
CA THR A 17 2.39 -7.33 17.74
C THR A 17 0.89 -7.66 17.70
N PRO A 18 0.12 -7.40 18.78
CA PRO A 18 -1.32 -7.68 18.82
C PRO A 18 -2.13 -7.00 17.70
N GLN A 19 -1.64 -5.87 17.18
CA GLN A 19 -2.30 -5.11 16.12
C GLN A 19 -2.17 -5.79 14.75
N LEU A 20 -1.00 -6.35 14.42
CA LEU A 20 -0.79 -7.09 13.16
C LEU A 20 -1.50 -8.44 13.16
N ILE A 21 -1.60 -9.10 14.32
CA ILE A 21 -2.40 -10.32 14.47
C ILE A 21 -3.85 -10.03 14.09
N ASN A 22 -4.45 -9.00 14.69
CA ASN A 22 -5.82 -8.60 14.37
C ASN A 22 -5.96 -8.17 12.91
N MET A 23 -4.98 -7.46 12.34
CA MET A 23 -5.00 -7.04 10.94
C MET A 23 -4.92 -8.22 9.96
N VAL A 24 -4.03 -9.18 10.18
CA VAL A 24 -3.89 -10.39 9.37
C VAL A 24 -5.10 -11.29 9.54
N ILE A 25 -5.62 -11.45 10.76
CA ILE A 25 -6.87 -12.18 11.03
C ILE A 25 -8.03 -11.54 10.27
N ASN A 26 -8.15 -10.21 10.33
CA ASN A 26 -9.15 -9.43 9.62
C ASN A 26 -9.04 -9.61 8.10
N LEU A 27 -7.83 -9.55 7.53
CA LEU A 27 -7.59 -9.77 6.10
C LEU A 27 -7.92 -11.20 5.66
N ILE A 28 -7.61 -12.21 6.48
CA ILE A 28 -7.96 -13.62 6.22
C ILE A 28 -9.48 -13.83 6.31
N GLN A 29 -10.13 -13.27 7.33
CA GLN A 29 -11.58 -13.34 7.51
C GLN A 29 -12.34 -12.61 6.38
N GLY A 30 -11.83 -11.45 5.93
CA GLY A 30 -12.34 -10.71 4.78
C GLY A 30 -12.17 -11.44 3.45
N ARG A 31 -11.08 -12.21 3.27
CA ARG A 31 -10.89 -13.09 2.10
C ARG A 31 -11.90 -14.26 2.08
N SER A 32 -12.29 -14.80 3.25
CA SER A 32 -13.32 -15.86 3.31
C SER A 32 -14.72 -15.36 2.93
N ALA A 33 -15.00 -14.06 3.10
CA ALA A 33 -16.27 -13.45 2.70
C ALA A 33 -16.40 -13.27 1.18
N ARG A 34 -15.30 -13.26 0.41
CA ARG A 34 -15.33 -13.12 -1.06
C ARG A 34 -15.72 -14.41 -1.81
N VAL A 35 -15.88 -15.54 -1.11
CA VAL A 35 -16.30 -16.82 -1.72
C VAL A 35 -17.83 -17.00 -1.72
N PHE A 36 -18.58 -16.13 -1.04
CA PHE A 36 -20.04 -16.18 -1.06
C PHE A 36 -20.62 -14.93 -1.74
N HIS A 37 -21.53 -15.20 -2.67
CA HIS A 37 -22.22 -14.28 -3.56
C HIS A 37 -22.63 -12.92 -2.96
N ASP A 38 -22.48 -11.89 -3.80
CA ASP A 38 -23.33 -10.69 -3.94
C ASP A 38 -24.13 -10.24 -2.71
N GLU A 39 -23.57 -9.32 -1.92
CA GLU A 39 -24.39 -8.38 -1.13
C GLU A 39 -23.63 -7.05 -0.86
N SER A 40 -23.86 -6.10 -1.77
CA SER A 40 -24.02 -4.65 -1.54
C SER A 40 -23.10 -3.95 -0.51
N CYS A 41 -22.06 -3.30 -1.04
CA CYS A 41 -21.85 -1.84 -0.92
C CYS A 41 -21.79 -1.19 0.49
N ALA A 42 -21.05 -1.75 1.44
CA ALA A 42 -20.54 -0.95 2.59
C ALA A 42 -19.34 -1.62 3.26
N LYS A 43 -19.42 -2.94 3.50
CA LYS A 43 -18.42 -3.68 4.27
C LYS A 43 -17.05 -3.81 3.59
N GLY A 44 -17.00 -3.91 2.26
CA GLY A 44 -15.72 -3.91 1.52
C GLY A 44 -14.95 -2.59 1.63
N ARG A 45 -15.66 -1.46 1.49
CA ARG A 45 -15.08 -0.11 1.58
C ARG A 45 -14.58 0.25 2.97
N VAL A 46 -15.26 -0.24 4.02
CA VAL A 46 -14.84 0.00 5.41
C VAL A 46 -13.49 -0.68 5.68
N PHE A 47 -13.27 -1.88 5.14
CA PHE A 47 -12.01 -2.60 5.29
C PHE A 47 -10.85 -1.97 4.50
N GLU A 48 -11.12 -1.57 3.26
CA GLU A 48 -10.14 -0.85 2.43
C GLU A 48 -9.75 0.48 3.08
N SER A 49 -10.72 1.19 3.66
CA SER A 49 -10.44 2.46 4.34
C SER A 49 -9.62 2.26 5.62
N GLN A 50 -9.99 1.37 6.55
CA GLN A 50 -9.25 1.21 7.81
C GLN A 50 -7.90 0.49 7.61
N GLY A 51 -7.77 -0.34 6.57
CA GLY A 51 -6.54 -1.05 6.27
C GLY A 51 -5.36 -0.12 6.01
N ILE A 52 -5.56 0.94 5.24
CA ILE A 52 -4.49 1.91 4.88
C ILE A 52 -3.94 2.60 6.14
N ASP A 53 -4.83 3.05 7.03
CA ASP A 53 -4.45 3.76 8.27
C ASP A 53 -3.58 2.89 9.19
N HIS A 54 -3.70 1.56 9.09
CA HIS A 54 -2.88 0.60 9.84
C HIS A 54 -1.61 0.14 9.09
N ILE A 55 -1.59 0.21 7.76
CA ILE A 55 -0.43 -0.20 6.95
C ILE A 55 0.65 0.87 6.97
N VAL A 56 0.29 2.14 6.78
CA VAL A 56 1.25 3.25 6.63
C VAL A 56 2.28 3.30 7.77
N PRO A 57 1.89 3.17 9.06
CA PRO A 57 2.87 3.12 10.16
C PRO A 57 3.83 1.91 10.09
N CYS A 58 3.39 0.79 9.51
CA CYS A 58 4.21 -0.42 9.37
C CYS A 58 5.27 -0.30 8.27
N ILE A 59 5.07 0.61 7.30
CA ILE A 59 6.04 0.90 6.23
C ILE A 59 7.32 1.51 6.82
N GLY A 60 7.19 2.38 7.82
CA GLY A 60 8.31 2.96 8.54
C GLY A 60 9.09 1.96 9.42
N GLN A 61 8.59 0.73 9.60
CA GLN A 61 9.24 -0.30 10.40
C GLN A 61 10.04 -1.24 9.50
N SER A 62 11.37 -1.23 9.63
CA SER A 62 12.31 -1.89 8.72
C SER A 62 12.09 -3.40 8.50
N TYR A 63 11.54 -4.12 9.48
CA TYR A 63 11.30 -5.58 9.36
C TYR A 63 9.94 -5.94 8.74
N LEU A 64 9.02 -4.97 8.65
CA LEU A 64 7.67 -5.15 8.09
C LEU A 64 7.47 -4.42 6.78
N SER A 65 8.36 -3.49 6.45
CA SER A 65 8.26 -2.62 5.28
C SER A 65 7.94 -3.40 4.00
N ARG A 66 8.60 -4.54 3.75
CA ARG A 66 8.30 -5.40 2.61
C ARG A 66 6.85 -5.88 2.62
N ILE A 67 6.41 -6.53 3.69
CA ILE A 67 5.06 -7.09 3.79
C ILE A 67 4.01 -5.98 3.71
N ALA A 68 4.27 -4.84 4.35
CA ALA A 68 3.39 -3.68 4.34
C ALA A 68 3.22 -3.13 2.91
N VAL A 69 4.30 -2.98 2.15
CA VAL A 69 4.26 -2.52 0.74
C VAL A 69 3.56 -3.53 -0.16
N GLU A 70 3.78 -4.83 0.04
CA GLU A 70 3.09 -5.85 -0.75
C GLU A 70 1.58 -5.83 -0.52
N LEU A 71 1.16 -5.73 0.74
CA LEU A 71 -0.26 -5.62 1.09
C LEU A 71 -0.85 -4.30 0.57
N LEU A 72 -0.11 -3.20 0.67
CA LEU A 72 -0.53 -1.91 0.14
C LEU A 72 -0.73 -1.97 -1.37
N PHE A 73 0.22 -2.56 -2.09
CA PHE A 73 0.13 -2.75 -3.53
C PHE A 73 -1.09 -3.59 -3.91
N GLU A 74 -1.33 -4.71 -3.23
CA GLU A 74 -2.52 -5.55 -3.47
C GLU A 74 -3.85 -4.83 -3.17
N LEU A 75 -3.87 -3.88 -2.24
CA LEU A 75 -5.05 -3.09 -1.91
C LEU A 75 -5.30 -1.96 -2.91
N LEU A 76 -4.23 -1.35 -3.42
CA LEU A 76 -4.30 -0.24 -4.36
C LEU A 76 -4.45 -0.69 -5.81
N HIS A 77 -3.92 -1.85 -6.17
CA HIS A 77 -3.86 -2.34 -7.54
C HIS A 77 -4.44 -3.75 -7.62
N ASP A 78 -5.68 -3.84 -8.08
CA ASP A 78 -6.39 -5.10 -8.28
C ASP A 78 -6.44 -5.50 -9.76
N HIS A 79 -7.20 -6.55 -10.10
CA HIS A 79 -7.31 -7.04 -11.48
C HIS A 79 -7.94 -6.04 -12.46
N SER A 80 -8.59 -5.00 -11.95
CA SER A 80 -9.21 -3.92 -12.73
C SER A 80 -8.33 -2.66 -12.82
N GLY A 81 -7.16 -2.66 -12.19
CA GLY A 81 -6.20 -1.56 -12.17
C GLY A 81 -6.15 -0.84 -10.83
N TRP A 82 -5.82 0.45 -10.86
CA TRP A 82 -5.66 1.27 -9.65
C TRP A 82 -7.01 1.67 -9.03
N ASN A 83 -7.15 1.40 -7.73
CA ASN A 83 -8.27 1.85 -6.93
C ASN A 83 -8.08 3.32 -6.54
N ILE A 84 -8.65 4.21 -7.35
CA ILE A 84 -8.58 5.67 -7.20
C ILE A 84 -8.97 6.12 -5.77
N SER A 85 -9.98 5.49 -5.17
CA SER A 85 -10.44 5.87 -3.83
C SER A 85 -9.44 5.51 -2.74
N ALA A 86 -8.79 4.34 -2.86
CA ALA A 86 -7.76 3.90 -1.95
C ALA A 86 -6.45 4.70 -2.15
N SER A 87 -6.08 4.98 -3.40
CA SER A 87 -4.96 5.87 -3.75
C SER A 87 -5.13 7.27 -3.17
N LYS A 88 -6.32 7.86 -3.33
CA LYS A 88 -6.64 9.16 -2.73
C LYS A 88 -6.50 9.13 -1.21
N LYS A 89 -7.03 8.10 -0.55
CA LYS A 89 -6.91 7.97 0.90
C LYS A 89 -5.45 7.84 1.37
N LEU A 90 -4.64 7.08 0.64
CA LEU A 90 -3.21 6.98 0.92
C LEU A 90 -2.51 8.34 0.71
N SER A 91 -2.88 9.09 -0.32
CA SER A 91 -2.38 10.45 -0.59
C SER A 91 -2.69 11.43 0.54
N GLU A 92 -3.85 11.27 1.20
CA GLU A 92 -4.26 12.12 2.33
C GLU A 92 -3.45 11.83 3.61
N GLN A 93 -2.72 10.71 3.68
CA GLN A 93 -1.82 10.40 4.78
C GLN A 93 -0.50 11.16 4.61
N SER A 94 -0.25 12.15 5.49
CA SER A 94 0.86 13.11 5.38
C SER A 94 2.24 12.47 5.18
N ASP A 95 2.45 11.30 5.77
CA ASP A 95 3.75 10.64 5.81
C ASP A 95 3.89 9.53 4.76
N ALA A 96 2.82 9.21 4.02
CA ALA A 96 2.81 8.07 3.09
C ALA A 96 3.85 8.21 1.98
N VAL A 97 3.92 9.38 1.33
CA VAL A 97 4.91 9.65 0.27
C VAL A 97 6.33 9.55 0.82
N LEU A 98 6.59 10.13 2.00
CA LEU A 98 7.91 10.07 2.64
C LEU A 98 8.32 8.61 2.92
N PHE A 99 7.41 7.82 3.51
CA PHE A 99 7.67 6.43 3.84
C PHE A 99 7.92 5.58 2.60
N LEU A 100 7.15 5.77 1.55
CA LEU A 100 7.35 5.07 0.28
C LEU A 100 8.68 5.46 -0.38
N VAL A 101 9.07 6.74 -0.35
CA VAL A 101 10.37 7.19 -0.90
C VAL A 101 11.54 6.54 -0.17
N MET A 102 11.48 6.39 1.16
CA MET A 102 12.53 5.70 1.91
C MET A 102 12.74 4.24 1.48
N LEU A 103 11.70 3.59 0.92
CA LEU A 103 11.76 2.21 0.49
C LEU A 103 12.39 2.01 -0.89
N LEU A 104 12.60 3.08 -1.65
CA LEU A 104 13.21 3.01 -2.99
C LEU A 104 14.64 2.48 -2.97
N ASN A 105 15.29 2.45 -1.80
CA ASN A 105 16.63 1.88 -1.59
C ASN A 105 16.61 0.48 -0.96
N THR A 106 15.46 -0.19 -0.96
CA THR A 106 15.26 -1.50 -0.32
C THR A 106 14.83 -2.57 -1.32
N GLU A 107 14.70 -3.82 -0.87
CA GLU A 107 14.15 -4.93 -1.67
C GLU A 107 12.71 -4.72 -2.15
N SER A 108 12.01 -3.69 -1.64
CA SER A 108 10.61 -3.37 -1.99
C SER A 108 10.49 -2.19 -2.96
N ALA A 109 11.60 -1.75 -3.56
CA ALA A 109 11.67 -0.54 -4.38
C ALA A 109 10.69 -0.55 -5.56
N GLU A 110 10.56 -1.66 -6.29
CA GLU A 110 9.71 -1.76 -7.48
C GLU A 110 8.25 -1.42 -7.19
N LYS A 111 7.63 -2.12 -6.23
CA LYS A 111 6.23 -1.88 -5.83
C LYS A 111 6.05 -0.50 -5.18
N ALA A 112 7.01 -0.06 -4.38
CA ALA A 112 6.95 1.27 -3.77
C ALA A 112 6.98 2.38 -4.84
N GLU A 113 7.81 2.21 -5.86
CA GLU A 113 7.93 3.12 -6.98
C GLU A 113 6.64 3.16 -7.82
N GLU A 114 6.03 2.01 -8.12
CA GLU A 114 4.76 1.94 -8.84
C GLU A 114 3.65 2.69 -8.09
N ILE A 115 3.53 2.48 -6.78
CA ILE A 115 2.55 3.19 -5.94
C ILE A 115 2.82 4.70 -5.97
N LEU A 116 4.08 5.10 -5.80
CA LEU A 116 4.47 6.51 -5.81
C LEU A 116 4.18 7.21 -7.14
N LEU A 117 4.45 6.54 -8.27
CA LEU A 117 4.12 7.07 -9.59
C LEU A 117 2.61 7.24 -9.75
N GLN A 118 1.81 6.28 -9.29
CA GLN A 118 0.36 6.41 -9.31
C GLN A 118 -0.11 7.61 -8.47
N LEU A 119 0.38 7.75 -7.24
CA LEU A 119 0.02 8.86 -6.36
C LEU A 119 0.39 10.23 -6.96
N CYS A 120 1.53 10.33 -7.63
CA CYS A 120 1.96 11.56 -8.29
C CYS A 120 1.18 11.88 -9.58
N ASN A 121 0.68 10.85 -10.27
CA ASN A 121 -0.19 11.04 -11.43
C ASN A 121 -1.58 11.54 -11.01
N ASP A 122 -2.08 11.07 -9.87
CA ASP A 122 -3.41 11.43 -9.35
C ASP A 122 -3.43 12.80 -8.65
N ASP A 123 -2.34 13.22 -8.00
CA ASP A 123 -2.25 14.48 -7.26
C ASP A 123 -0.85 15.12 -7.34
N ASP A 124 -0.75 16.29 -7.97
CA ASP A 124 0.51 17.03 -8.14
C ASP A 124 1.13 17.47 -6.81
N SER A 125 0.37 17.56 -5.72
CA SER A 125 0.94 17.85 -4.39
C SER A 125 1.90 16.75 -3.94
N ASN A 126 1.68 15.51 -4.38
CA ASN A 126 2.59 14.40 -4.12
C ASN A 126 3.94 14.54 -4.84
N ILE A 127 3.98 15.24 -5.98
CA ILE A 127 5.24 15.56 -6.68
C ILE A 127 6.10 16.47 -5.79
N ILE A 128 5.47 17.44 -5.12
CA ILE A 128 6.15 18.35 -4.19
C ILE A 128 6.68 17.56 -2.98
N HIS A 129 5.86 16.69 -2.38
CA HIS A 129 6.27 15.84 -1.26
C HIS A 129 7.39 14.87 -1.64
N ALA A 130 7.32 14.25 -2.82
CA ALA A 130 8.35 13.38 -3.36
C ALA A 130 9.69 14.13 -3.54
N ALA A 131 9.65 15.32 -4.13
CA ALA A 131 10.82 16.16 -4.31
C ALA A 131 11.43 16.60 -2.97
N ALA A 132 10.60 16.97 -1.99
CA ALA A 132 11.04 17.27 -0.63
C ALA A 132 11.71 16.06 0.06
N ALA A 133 11.31 14.84 -0.31
CA ALA A 133 11.93 13.59 0.10
C ALA A 133 13.12 13.15 -0.78
N ASN A 134 13.63 14.01 -1.68
CA ASN A 134 14.73 13.77 -2.62
C ASN A 134 14.46 12.76 -3.75
N TRP A 135 13.20 12.49 -4.07
CA TRP A 135 12.83 11.68 -5.23
C TRP A 135 12.22 12.54 -6.35
N TYR A 136 13.05 12.89 -7.33
CA TYR A 136 12.71 13.86 -8.38
C TYR A 136 12.12 13.24 -9.65
N LYS A 137 11.97 11.91 -9.72
CA LYS A 137 11.51 11.21 -10.93
C LYS A 137 10.17 11.74 -11.46
N PRO A 138 9.13 11.98 -10.65
CA PRO A 138 7.86 12.53 -11.14
C PRO A 138 8.01 13.92 -11.76
N LEU A 139 8.85 14.77 -11.15
CA LEU A 139 9.15 16.11 -11.68
C LEU A 139 9.85 16.04 -13.04
N ILE A 140 10.84 15.14 -13.16
CA ILE A 140 11.56 14.92 -14.42
C ILE A 140 10.61 14.40 -15.51
N ASN A 141 9.72 13.46 -15.18
CA ASN A 141 8.73 12.92 -16.11
C ASN A 141 7.85 14.04 -16.68
N ARG A 142 7.32 14.92 -15.82
CA ARG A 142 6.52 16.09 -16.26
C ARG A 142 7.30 17.00 -17.20
N LEU A 143 8.57 17.28 -16.91
CA LEU A 143 9.42 18.11 -17.78
C LEU A 143 9.66 17.49 -19.16
N VAL A 144 9.69 16.16 -19.25
CA VAL A 144 9.89 15.44 -20.52
C VAL A 144 8.58 15.37 -21.33
N GLU A 145 7.44 15.22 -20.65
CA GLU A 145 6.13 15.11 -21.28
C GLU A 145 5.57 16.45 -21.79
N GLY A 146 5.99 17.57 -21.20
CA GLY A 146 5.59 18.94 -21.56
C GLY A 146 4.38 19.43 -20.78
#